data_AF-A0A1C6Y6J7-F1
#
_entry.id   AF-A0A1C6Y6J7-F1
#
_cell.length_a   1.000
_cell.length_b   1.000
_cell.length_c   1.000
_cell.angle_alpha   90.00
_cell.angle_beta   90.00
_cell.angle_gamma   90.00
#
_symmetry.space_group_name_H-M   'P 1'
#
loop_
_entity.id
_entity.type
_entity.pdbx_description
1 polymer ?
#
loop_
_entity_poly.entity_id
_entity_poly.type
_entity_poly.pdbx_seq_one_letter_code
_entity_poly.pdbx_strand_id
1 'polypeptide(L)'
;MGNCIYLKPIFIILLISAGMIYRRNVWSYAHKNDSETTSFLFDDSISLNANSKNYQTNETNLNNPPILDEKFHDIENKSINQNDISNTSNPSYNNRMLETVPNYINDLNNDKNKDKQLINTTISFIDRPNAYILDDNILNNIDIIYNGESKISLYKYYKLIHYSVLLNNFLYQFMYFKYHIDAIWKSYGQVNREIRNAEEECVDKRKKLAHKIDQLQDAIYNYENKPNQDDDKTLKQITTEFIHCINDKFKTVYPSIFYMSNYADFVYRSVNLGHPHYMDLCYEIRHKIVKTEFNNKLNRIRNPAILKSDEYVNLINKVIEIANKNEELKNVIYPLNFIKKYIEDIRKKYNSCITKLNSANAQLIVIEINAKKMNYSNKSKSIKRITDLANAYADFNINYKNIIDLESVYNNKIQAFNNVLNFIPHILIGKIDICTNHVVSNDDYDFKIIKPISILNKLENIFFKAFGFNFNEKYVKTPLEIPNSEINQIISETISNMKNLSDLIKKMENEYKQVETRHNIENTIKKLIIDVNLNQVQNKLTEAIQKAKNWKSSKIETKKKLDNDNKTVLELETKIKDLCGNFTDKLNNSQFMKIYKDSLIKNHIILETSTSI
;
A
#
# COMPACT_ATOMS: atom_id res chain seq x y z
N MET A 1 14.49 -24.50 -13.15
CA MET A 1 13.98 -23.12 -13.01
C MET A 1 13.14 -22.84 -14.24
N GLY A 2 11.82 -22.68 -14.09
CA GLY A 2 10.96 -22.29 -15.22
C GLY A 2 10.93 -20.78 -15.36
N ASN A 3 11.09 -20.27 -16.58
CA ASN A 3 10.88 -18.84 -16.84
C ASN A 3 9.41 -18.50 -16.61
N CYS A 4 9.13 -17.49 -15.79
CA CYS A 4 7.78 -16.92 -15.72
C CYS A 4 7.48 -16.23 -17.05
N ILE A 5 6.63 -16.86 -17.86
CA ILE A 5 6.08 -16.23 -19.06
C ILE A 5 5.08 -15.19 -18.59
N TYR A 6 5.54 -13.93 -18.49
CA TYR A 6 4.65 -12.78 -18.42
C TYR A 6 3.79 -12.77 -19.69
N LEU A 7 2.54 -13.22 -19.55
CA LEU A 7 1.48 -12.94 -20.51
C LEU A 7 1.25 -11.43 -20.50
N LYS A 8 1.97 -10.72 -21.40
CA LYS A 8 1.67 -9.33 -21.73
C LYS A 8 0.17 -9.24 -22.07
N PRO A 9 -0.57 -8.25 -21.57
CA PRO A 9 -1.91 -7.96 -22.06
C PRO A 9 -1.81 -7.44 -23.50
N ILE A 10 -1.76 -8.38 -24.46
CA ILE A 10 -1.93 -8.10 -25.87
C ILE A 10 -3.42 -7.83 -26.06
N PHE A 11 -3.80 -6.55 -26.04
CA PHE A 11 -5.13 -6.12 -26.48
C PHE A 11 -5.29 -6.44 -27.97
N ILE A 12 -5.87 -7.60 -28.27
CA ILE A 12 -6.30 -7.92 -29.62
C ILE A 12 -7.52 -7.06 -29.95
N ILE A 13 -7.33 -6.19 -30.94
CA ILE A 13 -8.37 -5.37 -31.56
C ILE A 13 -9.41 -6.32 -32.18
N LEU A 14 -10.63 -6.35 -31.65
CA LEU A 14 -11.75 -7.09 -32.26
C LEU A 14 -13.14 -6.52 -31.91
N LEU A 15 -13.31 -5.19 -32.09
CA LEU A 15 -14.64 -4.56 -32.13
C LEU A 15 -14.74 -3.52 -33.27
N ILE A 16 -14.77 -4.02 -34.50
CA ILE A 16 -15.43 -3.34 -35.62
C ILE A 16 -16.53 -4.29 -36.11
N SER A 17 -17.80 -4.01 -35.77
CA SER A 17 -19.03 -4.33 -36.54
C SER A 17 -20.33 -4.38 -35.71
N ALA A 18 -20.68 -3.29 -35.01
CA ALA A 18 -22.08 -2.94 -34.71
C ALA A 18 -22.14 -1.44 -34.40
N GLY A 19 -22.62 -0.63 -35.34
CA GLY A 19 -22.53 0.82 -35.26
C GLY A 19 -23.74 1.48 -34.59
N MET A 20 -23.48 2.60 -33.90
CA MET A 20 -24.40 3.72 -33.57
C MET A 20 -25.61 3.35 -32.69
N ILE A 21 -25.94 4.12 -31.64
CA ILE A 21 -26.37 5.52 -31.73
C ILE A 21 -25.72 6.42 -30.65
N TYR A 22 -25.35 7.62 -31.08
CA TYR A 22 -24.97 8.76 -30.23
C TYR A 22 -26.13 9.24 -29.35
N ARG A 23 -25.88 9.55 -28.06
CA ARG A 23 -26.38 10.81 -27.48
C ARG A 23 -25.53 11.32 -26.32
N ARG A 24 -25.29 12.64 -26.40
CA ARG A 24 -24.60 13.47 -25.41
C ARG A 24 -25.15 13.28 -24.00
N ASN A 25 -24.25 13.29 -23.01
CA ASN A 25 -24.32 14.25 -21.90
C ASN A 25 -22.90 14.53 -21.38
N VAL A 26 -22.31 15.61 -21.90
CA VAL A 26 -21.20 16.32 -21.28
C VAL A 26 -21.81 17.27 -20.24
N TRP A 27 -21.06 17.61 -19.18
CA TRP A 27 -21.40 18.47 -18.02
C TRP A 27 -21.95 17.74 -16.77
N SER A 28 -21.03 17.39 -15.85
CA SER A 28 -21.13 17.76 -14.42
C SER A 28 -19.97 17.19 -13.58
N TYR A 29 -18.74 17.67 -13.76
CA TYR A 29 -17.67 17.52 -12.75
C TYR A 29 -16.73 18.74 -12.81
N ALA A 30 -17.21 19.84 -12.22
CA ALA A 30 -16.45 21.06 -12.00
C ALA A 30 -16.88 21.68 -10.67
N HIS A 31 -15.91 22.22 -9.93
CA HIS A 31 -16.05 23.00 -8.69
C HIS A 31 -16.63 22.32 -7.43
N LYS A 32 -15.73 21.73 -6.64
CA LYS A 32 -15.63 21.99 -5.19
C LYS A 32 -14.17 22.28 -4.84
N ASN A 33 -13.77 23.55 -4.97
CA ASN A 33 -12.61 24.21 -4.34
C ASN A 33 -12.44 25.62 -4.95
N ASP A 34 -13.39 26.52 -4.71
CA ASP A 34 -13.27 27.96 -4.95
C ASP A 34 -14.41 28.69 -4.21
N SER A 35 -14.20 29.04 -2.93
CA SER A 35 -15.07 29.98 -2.20
C SER A 35 -14.40 30.60 -0.95
N GLU A 36 -13.20 31.16 -1.11
CA GLU A 36 -12.65 32.20 -0.20
C GLU A 36 -12.45 33.53 -0.95
N THR A 37 -13.48 33.94 -1.69
CA THR A 37 -13.62 35.31 -2.21
C THR A 37 -14.89 35.93 -1.64
N THR A 38 -14.77 36.57 -0.48
CA THR A 38 -15.84 37.41 0.08
C THR A 38 -15.97 38.69 -0.73
N SER A 39 -16.96 38.73 -1.63
CA SER A 39 -17.39 39.97 -2.27
C SER A 39 -18.29 40.74 -1.30
N PHE A 40 -17.82 41.89 -0.82
CA PHE A 40 -18.67 42.91 -0.22
C PHE A 40 -19.71 43.39 -1.26
N LEU A 41 -20.99 43.17 -0.97
CA LEU A 41 -22.09 44.01 -1.45
C LEU A 41 -23.08 44.20 -0.30
N PHE A 42 -23.44 45.45 -0.03
CA PHE A 42 -24.40 45.83 1.00
C PHE A 42 -25.83 45.84 0.45
N ASP A 43 -26.78 45.63 1.37
CA ASP A 43 -28.21 45.96 1.36
C ASP A 43 -28.86 46.43 0.04
N ASP A 44 -29.97 45.80 -0.33
CA ASP A 44 -31.25 46.48 -0.08
C ASP A 44 -32.42 45.51 0.18
N SER A 45 -33.45 46.04 0.83
CA SER A 45 -34.55 45.29 1.46
C SER A 45 -35.62 44.72 0.50
N ILE A 46 -36.32 43.66 0.94
CA ILE A 46 -37.79 43.59 1.07
C ILE A 46 -38.20 42.28 1.77
N SER A 47 -39.20 42.35 2.65
CA SER A 47 -39.65 41.25 3.52
C SER A 47 -41.00 40.66 3.09
N LEU A 48 -41.16 39.36 3.35
CA LEU A 48 -42.41 38.62 3.60
C LEU A 48 -42.01 37.45 4.50
N ASN A 49 -42.14 37.44 5.83
CA ASN A 49 -43.09 38.06 6.77
C ASN A 49 -44.52 37.47 6.76
N ALA A 50 -44.67 36.32 7.45
CA ALA A 50 -45.81 35.99 8.31
C ALA A 50 -45.26 35.02 9.38
N ASN A 51 -45.21 35.36 10.68
CA ASN A 51 -46.33 35.42 11.64
C ASN A 51 -47.11 34.09 11.69
N SER A 52 -47.38 33.46 12.84
CA SER A 52 -47.41 33.99 14.21
C SER A 52 -47.22 32.93 15.31
N LYS A 53 -46.45 33.32 16.34
CA LYS A 53 -46.77 33.31 17.79
C LYS A 53 -47.67 32.20 18.39
N ASN A 54 -47.08 31.55 19.41
CA ASN A 54 -47.60 31.27 20.76
C ASN A 54 -49.01 30.66 20.94
N TYR A 55 -49.05 29.55 21.68
CA TYR A 55 -49.63 29.55 23.03
C TYR A 55 -48.84 28.65 24.00
N GLN A 56 -48.49 29.21 25.16
CA GLN A 56 -48.17 28.53 26.43
C GLN A 56 -49.48 27.88 26.98
N THR A 57 -49.59 26.90 27.88
CA THR A 57 -48.69 26.06 28.74
C THR A 57 -49.55 24.88 29.27
N ASN A 58 -49.09 23.80 29.91
CA ASN A 58 -47.82 23.48 30.59
C ASN A 58 -47.51 21.95 30.56
N GLU A 59 -46.43 21.54 31.24
CA GLU A 59 -46.20 20.29 32.04
C GLU A 59 -46.93 18.96 31.70
N THR A 60 -46.28 17.80 31.61
CA THR A 60 -44.90 17.40 32.01
C THR A 60 -44.22 16.45 31.02
N ASN A 61 -43.06 16.87 30.50
CA ASN A 61 -41.87 16.08 30.14
C ASN A 61 -42.03 14.72 29.42
N LEU A 62 -42.61 14.77 28.23
CA LEU A 62 -42.05 14.09 27.05
C LEU A 62 -40.78 14.88 26.57
N ASN A 63 -39.85 14.40 25.73
CA ASN A 63 -40.01 13.56 24.54
C ASN A 63 -38.86 12.56 24.36
N ASN A 64 -39.26 11.34 23.97
CA ASN A 64 -38.49 10.48 23.07
C ASN A 64 -39.19 10.56 21.66
N PRO A 65 -38.80 9.81 20.61
CA PRO A 65 -39.04 10.12 19.18
C PRO A 65 -40.54 10.01 18.75
N PRO A 66 -40.97 10.33 17.49
CA PRO A 66 -40.17 10.38 16.24
C PRO A 66 -40.50 11.47 15.19
N ILE A 67 -39.57 11.68 14.25
CA ILE A 67 -39.90 12.09 12.86
C ILE A 67 -39.06 11.23 11.90
N LEU A 68 -39.75 10.53 11.01
CA LEU A 68 -39.17 9.82 9.86
C LEU A 68 -38.93 10.80 8.72
N ASP A 69 -37.74 10.71 8.12
CA ASP A 69 -37.45 10.90 6.70
C ASP A 69 -37.74 12.28 6.02
N GLU A 70 -36.99 12.72 5.01
CA GLU A 70 -36.01 11.98 4.19
C GLU A 70 -34.84 12.86 3.70
N LYS A 71 -33.62 12.31 3.73
CA LYS A 71 -32.44 12.61 2.88
C LYS A 71 -31.96 14.07 2.76
N PHE A 72 -30.78 14.35 3.32
CA PHE A 72 -29.50 14.23 2.60
C PHE A 72 -28.33 14.18 3.60
N HIS A 73 -27.48 13.15 3.52
CA HIS A 73 -26.29 13.01 4.37
C HIS A 73 -25.05 13.59 3.68
N ASP A 74 -24.28 14.39 4.40
CA ASP A 74 -22.84 14.52 4.22
C ASP A 74 -22.18 14.26 5.59
N ILE A 75 -21.02 13.60 5.58
CA ILE A 75 -20.46 12.89 6.75
C ILE A 75 -19.26 13.65 7.30
N GLU A 76 -19.24 13.88 8.61
CA GLU A 76 -17.96 14.03 9.33
C GLU A 76 -18.00 13.39 10.72
N ASN A 77 -16.90 12.69 11.03
CA ASN A 77 -16.46 12.23 12.37
C ASN A 77 -17.40 11.38 13.24
N LYS A 78 -16.97 10.13 13.51
CA LYS A 78 -16.79 9.67 14.90
C LYS A 78 -15.82 8.50 15.07
N SER A 79 -14.99 8.67 16.10
CA SER A 79 -14.20 7.70 16.85
C SER A 79 -14.70 6.24 16.85
N ILE A 80 -13.82 5.31 16.51
CA ILE A 80 -14.03 3.87 16.76
C ILE A 80 -13.63 3.57 18.21
N ASN A 81 -14.61 3.20 19.04
CA ASN A 81 -14.34 2.55 20.32
C ASN A 81 -13.94 1.09 20.07
N GLN A 82 -12.87 0.64 20.73
CA GLN A 82 -12.54 -0.77 20.82
C GLN A 82 -13.50 -1.45 21.80
N ASN A 83 -14.43 -2.25 21.27
CA ASN A 83 -14.99 -3.49 21.84
C ASN A 83 -16.22 -3.88 21.02
N ASP A 84 -16.03 -4.81 20.07
CA ASP A 84 -16.91 -5.96 19.85
C ASP A 84 -16.44 -6.75 18.62
N ILE A 85 -15.80 -7.89 18.90
CA ILE A 85 -15.48 -8.91 17.88
C ILE A 85 -16.61 -9.94 17.92
N SER A 86 -17.53 -9.92 16.95
CA SER A 86 -18.20 -11.14 16.54
C SER A 86 -18.78 -11.03 15.12
N ASN A 87 -18.71 -12.18 14.42
CA ASN A 87 -19.18 -12.46 13.07
C ASN A 87 -20.41 -11.67 12.59
N THR A 88 -20.23 -10.78 11.61
CA THR A 88 -21.23 -10.53 10.57
C THR A 88 -20.55 -10.20 9.24
N SER A 89 -20.77 -11.06 8.25
CA SER A 89 -20.38 -10.82 6.85
C SER A 89 -21.29 -9.75 6.24
N ASN A 90 -20.73 -8.60 5.87
CA ASN A 90 -21.49 -7.53 5.20
C ASN A 90 -20.92 -7.26 3.79
N PRO A 91 -21.56 -7.76 2.71
CA PRO A 91 -20.98 -7.79 1.37
C PRO A 91 -21.39 -6.56 0.53
N SER A 92 -20.80 -5.39 0.76
CA SER A 92 -21.15 -4.19 -0.03
C SER A 92 -20.05 -3.15 -0.23
N TYR A 93 -18.78 -3.55 -0.43
CA TYR A 93 -17.74 -2.71 -1.08
C TYR A 93 -16.65 -3.57 -1.74
N ASN A 94 -17.06 -4.52 -2.59
CA ASN A 94 -16.15 -5.31 -3.42
C ASN A 94 -16.74 -5.47 -4.82
N ASN A 95 -16.36 -4.60 -5.75
CA ASN A 95 -16.60 -4.80 -7.19
C ASN A 95 -15.70 -3.91 -8.06
N ARG A 96 -14.44 -4.35 -8.26
CA ARG A 96 -13.82 -4.59 -9.58
C ARG A 96 -12.31 -4.83 -9.48
N MET A 97 -11.95 -6.09 -9.24
CA MET A 97 -10.81 -6.78 -9.87
C MET A 97 -10.92 -8.27 -9.52
N LEU A 98 -11.94 -8.92 -10.08
CA LEU A 98 -12.01 -10.38 -10.21
C LEU A 98 -11.32 -10.74 -11.53
N GLU A 99 -9.99 -10.68 -11.55
CA GLU A 99 -9.22 -11.46 -12.50
C GLU A 99 -8.90 -12.82 -11.88
N THR A 100 -9.12 -13.86 -12.67
CA THR A 100 -9.20 -15.25 -12.24
C THR A 100 -7.92 -15.73 -11.55
N VAL A 101 -8.01 -15.99 -10.24
CA VAL A 101 -7.13 -16.93 -9.56
C VAL A 101 -7.24 -18.29 -10.27
N PRO A 102 -6.13 -18.91 -10.75
CA PRO A 102 -6.18 -20.25 -11.28
C PRO A 102 -6.68 -21.23 -10.20
N ASN A 103 -7.77 -21.94 -10.51
CA ASN A 103 -8.44 -22.85 -9.58
C ASN A 103 -7.60 -24.11 -9.30
N TYR A 104 -6.57 -24.00 -8.45
CA TYR A 104 -5.81 -25.14 -7.92
C TYR A 104 -6.58 -25.95 -6.84
N ILE A 105 -7.89 -25.71 -6.68
CA ILE A 105 -8.77 -26.49 -5.80
C ILE A 105 -9.07 -27.89 -6.38
N ASN A 106 -8.88 -28.10 -7.69
CA ASN A 106 -9.25 -29.36 -8.35
C ASN A 106 -8.26 -30.52 -8.20
N ASP A 107 -6.99 -30.27 -7.81
CA ASP A 107 -6.00 -31.35 -7.64
C ASP A 107 -6.00 -32.00 -6.24
N LEU A 108 -6.88 -31.55 -5.33
CA LEU A 108 -6.99 -32.06 -3.95
C LEU A 108 -8.31 -32.79 -3.65
N ASN A 109 -9.20 -32.91 -4.64
CA ASN A 109 -10.54 -33.45 -4.49
C ASN A 109 -10.84 -34.60 -5.47
N ASN A 110 -10.08 -35.69 -5.34
CA ASN A 110 -10.55 -37.03 -5.73
C ASN A 110 -10.05 -38.07 -4.73
N ASP A 111 -10.57 -37.99 -3.51
CA ASP A 111 -10.84 -39.21 -2.73
C ASP A 111 -12.00 -38.95 -1.75
N LYS A 112 -13.10 -39.68 -1.94
CA LYS A 112 -14.26 -39.66 -1.05
C LYS A 112 -13.98 -40.56 0.15
N ASN A 113 -13.40 -40.00 1.21
CA ASN A 113 -13.64 -40.52 2.56
C ASN A 113 -13.73 -39.36 3.56
N LYS A 114 -14.71 -39.48 4.46
CA LYS A 114 -14.96 -38.50 5.53
C LYS A 114 -13.85 -38.61 6.58
N ASP A 115 -13.59 -37.49 7.25
CA ASP A 115 -12.61 -37.27 8.33
C ASP A 115 -11.33 -36.52 7.89
N LYS A 116 -11.54 -35.32 7.33
CA LYS A 116 -10.50 -34.29 7.25
C LYS A 116 -10.66 -33.31 8.41
N GLN A 117 -9.84 -33.49 9.45
CA GLN A 117 -9.38 -32.32 10.23
C GLN A 117 -8.83 -31.31 9.22
N LEU A 118 -9.32 -30.08 9.24
CA LEU A 118 -8.72 -29.01 8.45
C LEU A 118 -7.28 -28.82 8.94
N ILE A 119 -6.32 -29.33 8.17
CA ILE A 119 -4.93 -28.89 8.29
C ILE A 119 -4.95 -27.43 7.86
N ASN A 120 -4.98 -26.53 8.85
CA ASN A 120 -4.84 -25.09 8.65
C ASN A 120 -3.44 -24.79 8.12
N THR A 121 -3.21 -25.02 6.83
CA THR A 121 -2.24 -24.26 6.05
C THR A 121 -2.78 -22.85 5.94
N THR A 122 -2.69 -22.08 7.03
CA THR A 122 -3.07 -20.68 7.05
C THR A 122 -2.13 -19.93 6.12
N ILE A 123 -2.58 -19.73 4.88
CA ILE A 123 -1.84 -18.99 3.86
C ILE A 123 -1.68 -17.57 4.36
N SER A 124 -0.47 -17.20 4.83
CA SER A 124 -0.19 -15.80 5.11
C SER A 124 0.09 -15.07 3.81
N PHE A 125 -0.93 -14.30 3.40
CA PHE A 125 -0.80 -13.27 2.38
C PHE A 125 0.23 -12.24 2.85
N ILE A 126 1.08 -11.80 1.92
CA ILE A 126 1.79 -10.54 2.10
C ILE A 126 0.74 -9.46 1.98
N ASP A 127 0.32 -8.91 3.12
CA ASP A 127 -0.53 -7.73 3.17
C ASP A 127 0.11 -6.67 2.28
N ARG A 128 -0.56 -6.31 1.19
CA ARG A 128 -0.23 -5.13 0.40
C ARG A 128 -1.10 -4.00 0.95
N PRO A 129 -0.70 -3.30 2.03
CA PRO A 129 -1.42 -2.09 2.44
C PRO A 129 -1.43 -1.18 1.21
N ASN A 130 -2.65 -0.82 0.75
CA ASN A 130 -2.92 -0.20 -0.55
C ASN A 130 -1.72 0.60 -1.03
N ALA A 131 -1.03 0.09 -2.05
CA ALA A 131 0.21 0.70 -2.53
C ALA A 131 -0.10 2.17 -2.81
N TYR A 132 0.55 3.07 -2.05
CA TYR A 132 0.30 4.49 -2.15
C TYR A 132 1.05 5.01 -3.38
N ILE A 133 0.52 4.64 -4.55
CA ILE A 133 1.04 4.99 -5.88
C ILE A 133 1.25 6.49 -5.91
N LEU A 134 2.39 6.91 -6.44
CA LEU A 134 2.67 8.33 -6.60
C LEU A 134 1.65 8.93 -7.57
N ASP A 135 0.86 9.92 -7.12
CA ASP A 135 0.01 10.71 -8.02
C ASP A 135 0.88 11.36 -9.09
N ASP A 136 0.79 10.86 -10.32
CA ASP A 136 1.69 11.25 -11.40
C ASP A 136 1.50 12.73 -11.78
N ASN A 137 0.32 13.31 -11.51
CA ASN A 137 0.03 14.72 -11.77
C ASN A 137 0.94 15.66 -10.97
N ILE A 138 1.41 15.25 -9.78
CA ILE A 138 2.30 16.08 -8.97
C ILE A 138 3.65 16.33 -9.64
N LEU A 139 4.05 15.42 -10.55
CA LEU A 139 5.27 15.54 -11.33
C LEU A 139 5.18 16.61 -12.42
N ASN A 140 3.98 17.14 -12.76
CA ASN A 140 3.89 18.32 -13.63
C ASN A 140 4.71 19.51 -13.08
N ASN A 141 4.86 19.60 -11.75
CA ASN A 141 5.78 20.52 -11.12
C ASN A 141 7.23 20.00 -11.16
N ILE A 142 7.90 20.18 -12.29
CA ILE A 142 9.28 19.68 -12.49
C ILE A 142 10.30 20.22 -11.48
N ASP A 143 10.04 21.36 -10.85
CA ASP A 143 10.92 21.96 -9.83
C ASP A 143 11.08 21.02 -8.61
N ILE A 144 10.08 20.19 -8.32
CA ILE A 144 10.10 19.26 -7.17
C ILE A 144 10.71 17.88 -7.49
N ILE A 145 10.92 17.51 -8.76
CA ILE A 145 11.36 16.16 -9.18
C ILE A 145 12.81 15.84 -8.77
N TYR A 146 13.00 14.69 -8.11
CA TYR A 146 14.32 14.15 -7.75
C TYR A 146 15.23 13.94 -8.97
N ASN A 147 16.52 14.25 -8.82
CA ASN A 147 17.50 14.30 -9.91
C ASN A 147 17.13 15.28 -11.05
N GLY A 148 16.18 16.19 -10.84
CA GLY A 148 15.85 17.23 -11.80
C GLY A 148 17.00 18.21 -12.04
N GLU A 149 17.17 18.64 -13.29
CA GLU A 149 18.24 19.57 -13.66
C GLU A 149 18.00 20.96 -13.10
N SER A 150 18.86 21.43 -12.19
CA SER A 150 18.73 22.74 -11.52
C SER A 150 18.72 23.97 -12.44
N LYS A 151 19.04 23.80 -13.73
CA LYS A 151 18.98 24.84 -14.77
C LYS A 151 17.59 24.95 -15.43
N ILE A 152 16.79 23.89 -15.37
CA ILE A 152 15.46 23.81 -15.98
C ILE A 152 14.41 23.99 -14.87
N SER A 153 13.58 25.02 -14.98
CA SER A 153 12.63 25.40 -13.93
C SER A 153 11.41 26.11 -14.48
N LEU A 154 10.23 25.79 -13.94
CA LEU A 154 8.97 26.44 -14.36
C LEU A 154 8.67 27.73 -13.60
N TYR A 155 9.42 28.01 -12.54
CA TYR A 155 9.34 29.22 -11.72
C TYR A 155 9.17 30.52 -12.54
N LYS A 156 9.92 30.70 -13.63
CA LYS A 156 9.83 31.91 -14.46
C LYS A 156 8.46 32.08 -15.14
N TYR A 157 7.83 30.98 -15.56
CA TYR A 157 6.52 31.00 -16.21
C TYR A 157 5.42 31.26 -15.17
N TYR A 158 5.39 30.48 -14.08
CA TYR A 158 4.40 30.64 -13.02
C TYR A 158 4.51 31.99 -12.28
N LYS A 159 5.70 32.62 -12.23
CA LYS A 159 5.88 33.97 -11.68
C LYS A 159 5.08 35.01 -12.45
N LEU A 160 5.19 35.03 -13.78
CA LEU A 160 4.45 35.98 -14.61
C LEU A 160 2.93 35.78 -14.49
N ILE A 161 2.48 34.53 -14.29
CA ILE A 161 1.06 34.22 -14.06
C ILE A 161 0.58 34.80 -12.73
N HIS A 162 1.23 34.48 -11.59
CA HIS A 162 0.82 35.02 -10.29
C HIS A 162 0.97 36.54 -10.19
N TYR A 163 1.97 37.11 -10.87
CA TYR A 163 2.15 38.56 -11.01
C TYR A 163 0.94 39.20 -11.71
N SER A 164 0.55 38.67 -12.86
CA SER A 164 -0.61 39.14 -13.64
C SER A 164 -1.91 39.00 -12.86
N VAL A 165 -2.09 37.91 -12.10
CA VAL A 165 -3.25 37.69 -11.24
C VAL A 165 -3.32 38.73 -10.12
N LEU A 166 -2.21 39.10 -9.46
CA LEU A 166 -2.28 40.17 -8.47
C LEU A 166 -2.64 41.52 -9.10
N LEU A 167 -2.01 41.87 -10.22
CA LEU A 167 -2.36 43.09 -10.95
C LEU A 167 -3.85 43.11 -11.30
N ASN A 168 -4.42 41.99 -11.78
CA ASN A 168 -5.85 41.93 -12.09
C ASN A 168 -6.73 42.08 -10.83
N ASN A 169 -6.39 41.40 -9.73
CA ASN A 169 -7.08 41.51 -8.44
C ASN A 169 -7.00 42.93 -7.85
N PHE A 170 -5.98 43.71 -8.24
CA PHE A 170 -5.80 45.10 -7.83
C PHE A 170 -6.69 46.04 -8.67
N LEU A 171 -6.97 45.75 -9.96
CA LEU A 171 -7.86 46.56 -10.81
C LEU A 171 -9.30 46.63 -10.31
N TYR A 172 -9.80 45.60 -9.62
CA TYR A 172 -11.14 45.59 -9.03
C TYR A 172 -11.42 46.74 -8.03
N GLN A 173 -10.37 47.40 -7.52
CA GLN A 173 -10.51 48.52 -6.59
C GLN A 173 -10.78 49.86 -7.29
N PHE A 174 -10.74 49.91 -8.62
CA PHE A 174 -10.97 51.13 -9.40
C PHE A 174 -12.33 51.06 -10.12
N MET A 175 -13.10 52.14 -10.05
CA MET A 175 -14.32 52.26 -10.84
C MET A 175 -14.00 52.25 -12.35
N TYR A 176 -14.80 51.53 -13.14
CA TYR A 176 -14.79 51.49 -14.61
C TYR A 176 -13.66 50.69 -15.32
N PHE A 177 -13.02 49.71 -14.66
CA PHE A 177 -11.97 48.87 -15.29
C PHE A 177 -12.42 47.49 -15.81
N LYS A 178 -13.72 47.21 -15.82
CA LYS A 178 -14.29 45.89 -16.16
C LYS A 178 -13.75 45.28 -17.46
N TYR A 179 -13.66 46.07 -18.53
CA TYR A 179 -13.11 45.59 -19.82
C TYR A 179 -11.68 45.04 -19.71
N HIS A 180 -10.81 45.74 -18.97
CA HIS A 180 -9.43 45.29 -18.78
C HIS A 180 -9.34 44.07 -17.87
N ILE A 181 -10.19 44.02 -16.83
CA ILE A 181 -10.31 42.88 -15.91
C ILE A 181 -10.73 41.61 -16.65
N ASP A 182 -11.80 41.70 -17.44
CA ASP A 182 -12.35 40.60 -18.23
C ASP A 182 -11.34 40.14 -19.30
N ALA A 183 -10.59 41.07 -19.90
CA ALA A 183 -9.54 40.75 -20.88
C ALA A 183 -8.35 40.00 -20.24
N ILE A 184 -7.86 40.41 -19.06
CA ILE A 184 -6.80 39.68 -18.36
C ILE A 184 -7.28 38.29 -17.91
N TRP A 185 -8.51 38.16 -17.39
CA TRP A 185 -9.07 36.86 -17.04
C TRP A 185 -9.26 35.94 -18.25
N LYS A 186 -9.68 36.48 -19.41
CA LYS A 186 -9.76 35.73 -20.65
C LYS A 186 -8.39 35.22 -21.10
N SER A 187 -7.34 36.05 -21.00
CA SER A 187 -5.95 35.63 -21.26
C SER A 187 -5.47 34.57 -20.29
N TYR A 188 -5.78 34.69 -18.99
CA TYR A 188 -5.48 33.68 -17.98
C TYR A 188 -6.18 32.34 -18.27
N GLY A 189 -7.45 32.36 -18.66
CA GLY A 189 -8.20 31.18 -19.08
C GLY A 189 -7.70 30.54 -20.39
N GLN A 190 -7.03 31.31 -21.25
CA GLN A 190 -6.29 30.77 -22.40
C GLN A 190 -4.98 30.12 -21.95
N VAL A 191 -4.14 30.84 -21.20
CA VAL A 191 -2.86 30.34 -20.64
C VAL A 191 -3.06 29.04 -19.87
N ASN A 192 -4.06 28.94 -19.00
CA ASN A 192 -4.34 27.71 -18.24
C ASN A 192 -4.73 26.52 -19.12
N ARG A 193 -5.41 26.75 -20.26
CA ARG A 193 -5.72 25.68 -21.23
C ARG A 193 -4.47 25.25 -22.00
N GLU A 194 -3.62 26.20 -22.38
CA GLU A 194 -2.35 25.92 -23.04
C GLU A 194 -1.37 25.17 -22.12
N ILE A 195 -1.33 25.50 -20.82
CA ILE A 195 -0.57 24.73 -19.82
C ILE A 195 -1.08 23.31 -19.69
N ARG A 196 -2.40 23.10 -19.57
CA ARG A 196 -2.97 21.73 -19.50
C ARG A 196 -2.65 20.92 -20.75
N ASN A 197 -2.80 21.51 -21.95
CA ASN A 197 -2.42 20.84 -23.19
C ASN A 197 -0.91 20.46 -23.19
N ALA A 198 -0.04 21.36 -22.73
CA ALA A 198 1.40 21.12 -22.60
C ALA A 198 1.75 20.00 -21.59
N GLU A 199 1.01 19.91 -20.49
CA GLU A 199 1.13 18.82 -19.50
C GLU A 199 0.63 17.49 -20.09
N GLU A 200 -0.53 17.51 -20.76
CA GLU A 200 -1.17 16.35 -21.39
C GLU A 200 -0.30 15.72 -22.49
N GLU A 201 0.40 16.53 -23.30
CA GLU A 201 1.35 16.07 -24.32
C GLU A 201 2.59 15.34 -23.75
N CYS A 202 2.85 15.46 -22.45
CA CYS A 202 3.95 14.78 -21.76
C CYS A 202 3.51 13.65 -20.80
N VAL A 203 2.20 13.32 -20.76
CA VAL A 203 1.62 12.32 -19.84
C VAL A 203 2.29 10.94 -19.90
N ASP A 204 2.61 10.43 -21.09
CA ASP A 204 3.24 9.09 -21.20
C ASP A 204 4.62 9.06 -20.53
N LYS A 205 5.39 10.15 -20.65
CA LYS A 205 6.70 10.28 -19.99
C LYS A 205 6.54 10.48 -18.48
N ARG A 206 5.51 11.23 -18.05
CA ARG A 206 5.15 11.45 -16.65
C ARG A 206 4.79 10.14 -15.95
N LYS A 207 3.93 9.33 -16.57
CA LYS A 207 3.52 8.00 -16.08
C LYS A 207 4.69 7.02 -16.07
N LYS A 208 5.55 7.03 -17.09
CA LYS A 208 6.80 6.24 -17.13
C LYS A 208 7.74 6.61 -15.97
N LEU A 209 7.84 7.90 -15.63
CA LEU A 209 8.61 8.38 -14.47
C LEU A 209 7.99 7.93 -13.14
N ALA A 210 6.69 8.19 -12.92
CA ALA A 210 5.98 7.78 -11.71
C ALA A 210 6.11 6.26 -11.48
N HIS A 211 5.85 5.46 -12.51
CA HIS A 211 5.98 4.00 -12.44
C HIS A 211 7.40 3.54 -12.10
N LYS A 212 8.44 4.17 -12.66
CA LYS A 212 9.83 3.82 -12.31
C LYS A 212 10.18 4.22 -10.88
N ILE A 213 9.67 5.36 -10.38
CA ILE A 213 9.83 5.75 -8.97
C ILE A 213 9.15 4.72 -8.06
N ASP A 214 7.94 4.28 -8.38
CA ASP A 214 7.19 3.30 -7.59
C ASP A 214 7.87 1.91 -7.59
N GLN A 215 8.36 1.43 -8.74
CA GLN A 215 9.17 0.21 -8.83
C GLN A 215 10.41 0.26 -7.92
N LEU A 216 11.18 1.37 -7.95
CA LEU A 216 12.44 1.46 -7.21
C LEU A 216 12.26 1.64 -5.70
N GLN A 217 11.09 2.08 -5.23
CA GLN A 217 10.75 2.12 -3.80
C GLN A 217 10.00 0.88 -3.28
N ASP A 218 9.45 0.03 -4.17
CA ASP A 218 8.74 -1.19 -3.78
C ASP A 218 9.70 -2.31 -3.33
N ALA A 219 9.56 -2.72 -2.07
CA ALA A 219 10.38 -3.76 -1.47
C ALA A 219 10.20 -5.14 -2.13
N ILE A 220 8.99 -5.43 -2.65
CA ILE A 220 8.65 -6.69 -3.32
C ILE A 220 9.35 -6.73 -4.69
N TYR A 221 9.14 -5.70 -5.52
CA TYR A 221 9.77 -5.57 -6.83
C TYR A 221 11.31 -5.68 -6.76
N ASN A 222 11.93 -5.04 -5.75
CA ASN A 222 13.37 -5.11 -5.56
C ASN A 222 13.87 -6.47 -5.04
N TYR A 223 13.06 -7.18 -4.26
CA TYR A 223 13.35 -8.55 -3.82
C TYR A 223 13.37 -9.54 -4.99
N GLU A 224 12.48 -9.35 -5.96
CA GLU A 224 12.40 -10.12 -7.20
C GLU A 224 13.58 -9.85 -8.14
N ASN A 225 13.75 -8.58 -8.52
CA ASN A 225 14.53 -8.21 -9.70
C ASN A 225 16.01 -7.97 -9.40
N LYS A 226 16.40 -7.92 -8.12
CA LYS A 226 17.76 -7.63 -7.64
C LYS A 226 18.34 -6.37 -8.30
N PRO A 227 17.93 -5.18 -7.85
CA PRO A 227 18.24 -3.90 -8.50
C PRO A 227 19.73 -3.74 -8.79
N ASN A 228 20.03 -3.22 -9.98
CA ASN A 228 21.38 -3.13 -10.50
C ASN A 228 21.79 -1.67 -10.78
N GLN A 229 23.02 -1.44 -11.26
CA GLN A 229 23.50 -0.09 -11.55
C GLN A 229 22.79 0.58 -12.73
N ASP A 230 22.11 -0.17 -13.59
CA ASP A 230 21.33 0.38 -14.70
C ASP A 230 19.99 0.97 -14.25
N ASP A 231 19.47 0.61 -13.07
CA ASP A 231 18.22 1.18 -12.53
C ASP A 231 18.32 2.69 -12.25
N ASP A 232 19.36 3.12 -11.53
CA ASP A 232 19.63 4.54 -11.23
C ASP A 232 19.87 5.35 -12.54
N LYS A 233 20.54 4.72 -13.51
CA LYS A 233 20.82 5.30 -14.85
C LYS A 233 19.53 5.44 -15.68
N THR A 234 18.69 4.42 -15.67
CA THR A 234 17.40 4.39 -16.37
C THR A 234 16.44 5.43 -15.79
N LEU A 235 16.34 5.51 -14.46
CA LEU A 235 15.58 6.56 -13.79
C LEU A 235 16.05 7.95 -14.23
N LYS A 236 17.37 8.21 -14.19
CA LYS A 236 17.93 9.50 -14.60
C LYS A 236 17.57 9.85 -16.04
N GLN A 237 17.64 8.89 -16.98
CA GLN A 237 17.23 9.10 -18.36
C GLN A 237 15.74 9.47 -18.48
N ILE A 238 14.86 8.72 -17.81
CA ILE A 238 13.41 8.97 -17.82
C ILE A 238 13.07 10.35 -17.20
N THR A 239 13.72 10.71 -16.10
CA THR A 239 13.62 12.06 -15.50
C THR A 239 14.03 13.14 -16.50
N THR A 240 15.19 12.98 -17.17
CA THR A 240 15.67 13.95 -18.17
C THR A 240 14.72 14.06 -19.36
N GLU A 241 14.22 12.94 -19.91
CA GLU A 241 13.24 12.90 -21.01
C GLU A 241 11.95 13.68 -20.66
N PHE A 242 11.42 13.49 -19.46
CA PHE A 242 10.19 14.14 -19.01
C PHE A 242 10.40 15.65 -18.75
N ILE A 243 11.49 16.03 -18.07
CA ILE A 243 11.82 17.43 -17.78
C ILE A 243 12.04 18.23 -19.07
N HIS A 244 12.73 17.65 -20.07
CA HIS A 244 12.89 18.29 -21.37
C HIS A 244 11.55 18.44 -22.10
N CYS A 245 10.70 17.40 -22.09
CA CYS A 245 9.35 17.46 -22.68
C CYS A 245 8.55 18.65 -22.12
N ILE A 246 8.40 18.73 -20.79
CA ILE A 246 7.64 19.80 -20.14
C ILE A 246 8.27 21.17 -20.43
N ASN A 247 9.59 21.31 -20.32
CA ASN A 247 10.26 22.59 -20.57
C ASN A 247 10.09 23.08 -22.02
N ASP A 248 10.17 22.18 -23.01
CA ASP A 248 9.99 22.53 -24.41
C ASP A 248 8.54 22.89 -24.74
N LYS A 249 7.55 22.26 -24.10
CA LYS A 249 6.14 22.66 -24.21
C LYS A 249 5.85 23.98 -23.48
N PHE A 250 6.44 24.24 -22.32
CA PHE A 250 6.29 25.53 -21.66
C PHE A 250 6.92 26.70 -22.45
N LYS A 251 7.95 26.47 -23.28
CA LYS A 251 8.43 27.48 -24.24
C LYS A 251 7.37 27.86 -25.28
N THR A 252 6.49 26.94 -25.71
CA THR A 252 5.40 27.27 -26.66
C THR A 252 4.24 28.01 -25.99
N VAL A 253 4.05 27.84 -24.68
CA VAL A 253 3.06 28.60 -23.88
C VAL A 253 3.57 29.98 -23.46
N TYR A 254 4.90 30.17 -23.42
CA TYR A 254 5.54 31.41 -22.97
C TYR A 254 5.04 32.70 -23.66
N PRO A 255 4.79 32.76 -24.99
CA PRO A 255 4.27 33.95 -25.64
C PRO A 255 2.92 34.41 -25.08
N SER A 256 2.03 33.48 -24.77
CA SER A 256 0.71 33.78 -24.17
C SER A 256 0.84 34.30 -22.74
N ILE A 257 1.73 33.70 -21.94
CA ILE A 257 2.05 34.15 -20.58
C ILE A 257 2.64 35.58 -20.61
N PHE A 258 3.58 35.81 -21.52
CA PHE A 258 4.23 37.11 -21.70
C PHE A 258 3.26 38.17 -22.19
N TYR A 259 2.37 37.85 -23.14
CA TYR A 259 1.31 38.75 -23.60
C TYR A 259 0.36 39.15 -22.46
N MET A 260 -0.12 38.17 -21.67
CA MET A 260 -0.96 38.43 -20.50
C MET A 260 -0.27 39.37 -19.50
N SER A 261 1.00 39.10 -19.17
CA SER A 261 1.77 39.92 -18.23
C SER A 261 2.04 41.32 -18.75
N ASN A 262 2.37 41.48 -20.04
CA ASN A 262 2.59 42.78 -20.66
C ASN A 262 1.31 43.60 -20.76
N TYR A 263 0.17 42.95 -21.05
CA TYR A 263 -1.12 43.63 -21.10
C TYR A 263 -1.52 44.13 -19.71
N ALA A 264 -1.34 43.33 -18.66
CA ALA A 264 -1.52 43.78 -17.29
C ALA A 264 -0.62 45.00 -16.96
N ASP A 265 0.67 44.94 -17.28
CA ASP A 265 1.62 46.05 -17.10
C ASP A 265 1.22 47.31 -17.88
N PHE A 266 0.74 47.15 -19.12
CA PHE A 266 0.25 48.24 -19.96
C PHE A 266 -0.93 48.97 -19.33
N VAL A 267 -1.90 48.23 -18.76
CA VAL A 267 -3.05 48.84 -18.08
C VAL A 267 -2.59 49.76 -16.95
N TYR A 268 -1.62 49.33 -16.13
CA TYR A 268 -1.09 50.13 -15.03
C TYR A 268 -0.27 51.35 -15.47
N ARG A 269 0.52 51.22 -16.54
CA ARG A 269 1.39 52.30 -17.04
C ARG A 269 0.60 53.34 -17.82
N SER A 270 -0.22 52.89 -18.78
CA SER A 270 -0.74 53.73 -19.86
C SER A 270 -2.21 54.14 -19.68
N VAL A 271 -3.03 53.39 -18.94
CA VAL A 271 -4.42 53.79 -18.70
C VAL A 271 -4.50 54.81 -17.55
N ASN A 272 -5.54 55.64 -17.56
CA ASN A 272 -5.78 56.63 -16.51
C ASN A 272 -6.46 55.98 -15.29
N LEU A 273 -5.66 55.44 -14.37
CA LEU A 273 -6.10 54.90 -13.07
C LEU A 273 -6.55 55.98 -12.05
N GLY A 274 -6.76 57.22 -12.50
CA GLY A 274 -7.12 58.35 -11.65
C GLY A 274 -5.92 59.01 -10.97
N HIS A 275 -6.21 59.84 -9.96
CA HIS A 275 -5.19 60.61 -9.25
C HIS A 275 -4.26 59.68 -8.43
N PRO A 276 -2.93 59.93 -8.36
CA PRO A 276 -1.99 59.04 -7.66
C PRO A 276 -2.37 58.73 -6.21
N HIS A 277 -2.94 59.71 -5.49
CA HIS A 277 -3.47 59.52 -4.13
C HIS A 277 -4.49 58.36 -4.04
N TYR A 278 -5.37 58.22 -5.03
CA TYR A 278 -6.36 57.13 -5.07
C TYR A 278 -5.69 55.78 -5.34
N MET A 279 -4.70 55.74 -6.24
CA MET A 279 -3.88 54.53 -6.47
C MET A 279 -3.16 54.08 -5.19
N ASP A 280 -2.64 55.04 -4.41
CA ASP A 280 -1.96 54.76 -3.14
C ASP A 280 -2.95 54.28 -2.05
N LEU A 281 -4.20 54.79 -2.01
CA LEU A 281 -5.26 54.27 -1.13
C LEU A 281 -5.63 52.81 -1.46
N CYS A 282 -5.86 52.51 -2.75
CA CYS A 282 -6.10 51.13 -3.21
C CYS A 282 -4.89 50.22 -2.90
N TYR A 283 -3.67 50.75 -3.00
CA TYR A 283 -2.46 50.02 -2.61
C TYR A 283 -2.51 49.60 -1.14
N GLU A 284 -2.81 50.51 -0.21
CA GLU A 284 -2.84 50.18 1.23
C GLU A 284 -3.89 49.10 1.55
N ILE A 285 -5.03 49.11 0.84
CA ILE A 285 -6.06 48.07 0.96
C ILE A 285 -5.54 46.72 0.45
N ARG A 286 -5.01 46.65 -0.79
CA ARG A 286 -4.51 45.37 -1.33
C ARG A 286 -3.31 44.84 -0.55
N HIS A 287 -2.41 45.72 -0.10
CA HIS A 287 -1.25 45.36 0.72
C HIS A 287 -1.66 44.67 2.02
N LYS A 288 -2.67 45.19 2.74
CA LYS A 288 -3.23 44.54 3.94
C LYS A 288 -3.78 43.15 3.64
N ILE A 289 -4.52 42.99 2.54
CA ILE A 289 -5.07 41.68 2.13
C ILE A 289 -3.93 40.69 1.84
N VAL A 290 -2.93 41.09 1.04
CA VAL A 290 -1.78 40.23 0.71
C VAL A 290 -0.99 39.84 1.97
N LYS A 291 -0.79 40.76 2.91
CA LYS A 291 -0.13 40.48 4.19
C LYS A 291 -0.88 39.43 5.01
N THR A 292 -2.22 39.49 5.02
CA THR A 292 -3.07 38.47 5.65
C THR A 292 -3.02 37.13 4.89
N GLU A 293 -3.08 37.13 3.56
CA GLU A 293 -2.90 35.92 2.73
C GLU A 293 -1.55 35.23 3.02
N PHE A 294 -0.47 36.00 3.12
CA PHE A 294 0.88 35.51 3.45
C PHE A 294 0.94 34.91 4.85
N ASN A 295 0.43 35.61 5.87
CA ASN A 295 0.39 35.13 7.25
C ASN A 295 -0.41 33.83 7.39
N ASN A 296 -1.58 33.74 6.72
CA ASN A 296 -2.41 32.53 6.73
C ASN A 296 -1.68 31.35 6.08
N LYS A 297 -1.03 31.57 4.94
CA LYS A 297 -0.23 30.54 4.25
C LYS A 297 0.99 30.11 5.05
N LEU A 298 1.73 31.05 5.65
CA LEU A 298 2.84 30.78 6.58
C LEU A 298 2.41 29.96 7.80
N ASN A 299 1.25 30.28 8.40
CA ASN A 299 0.71 29.51 9.52
C ASN A 299 0.36 28.07 9.16
N ARG A 300 -0.14 27.82 7.93
CA ARG A 300 -0.41 26.44 7.43
C ARG A 300 0.86 25.59 7.32
N ILE A 301 2.02 26.18 6.97
CA ILE A 301 3.30 25.47 6.82
C ILE A 301 4.23 25.61 8.04
N ARG A 302 3.67 25.88 9.23
CA ARG A 302 4.47 26.21 10.43
C ARG A 302 5.10 25.00 11.12
N ASN A 303 4.51 23.80 10.98
CA ASN A 303 4.99 22.54 11.56
C ASN A 303 4.93 21.35 10.57
N PRO A 304 5.54 21.41 9.38
CA PRO A 304 5.35 20.38 8.36
C PRO A 304 6.18 19.13 8.63
N ALA A 305 5.66 17.98 8.20
CA ALA A 305 6.27 16.66 8.46
C ALA A 305 7.70 16.52 7.89
N ILE A 306 8.05 17.28 6.84
CA ILE A 306 9.39 17.38 6.26
C ILE A 306 10.45 17.80 7.29
N LEU A 307 10.12 18.56 8.33
CA LEU A 307 11.10 18.93 9.35
C LEU A 307 11.69 17.72 10.09
N LYS A 308 10.98 16.58 10.10
CA LYS A 308 11.45 15.30 10.66
C LYS A 308 12.35 14.49 9.71
N SER A 309 12.79 15.04 8.57
CA SER A 309 13.66 14.31 7.63
C SER A 309 14.92 13.74 8.29
N ASP A 310 15.56 14.41 9.25
CA ASP A 310 16.73 13.86 9.96
C ASP A 310 16.36 12.60 10.76
N GLU A 311 15.23 12.61 11.45
CA GLU A 311 14.75 11.46 12.25
C GLU A 311 14.54 10.24 11.35
N TYR A 312 13.86 10.42 10.21
CA TYR A 312 13.62 9.36 9.24
C TYR A 312 14.89 8.91 8.52
N VAL A 313 15.78 9.81 8.09
CA VAL A 313 17.06 9.44 7.46
C VAL A 313 17.95 8.66 8.43
N ASN A 314 18.04 9.09 9.69
CA ASN A 314 18.77 8.37 10.73
C ASN A 314 18.16 6.99 11.03
N LEU A 315 16.83 6.88 11.03
CA LEU A 315 16.15 5.60 11.17
C LEU A 315 16.43 4.67 9.97
N ILE A 316 16.33 5.18 8.74
CA ILE A 316 16.66 4.41 7.52
C ILE A 316 18.11 3.91 7.57
N ASN A 317 19.06 4.76 7.98
CA ASN A 317 20.46 4.36 8.17
C ASN A 317 20.58 3.17 9.15
N LYS A 318 19.90 3.23 10.31
CA LYS A 318 19.90 2.13 11.30
C LYS A 318 19.30 0.83 10.75
N VAL A 319 18.24 0.90 9.94
CA VAL A 319 17.65 -0.28 9.29
C VAL A 319 18.62 -0.84 8.24
N ILE A 320 19.29 0.01 7.46
CA ILE A 320 20.35 -0.38 6.51
C ILE A 320 21.54 -1.05 7.24
N GLU A 321 22.00 -0.52 8.38
CA GLU A 321 23.05 -1.13 9.19
C GLU A 321 22.69 -2.54 9.70
N ILE A 322 21.43 -2.74 10.08
CA ILE A 322 20.91 -4.06 10.50
C ILE A 322 20.80 -4.99 9.29
N ALA A 323 20.30 -4.50 8.14
CA ALA A 323 20.16 -5.29 6.92
C ALA A 323 21.51 -5.74 6.35
N ASN A 324 22.54 -4.89 6.39
CA ASN A 324 23.91 -5.24 6.00
C ASN A 324 24.49 -6.43 6.80
N LYS A 325 24.03 -6.63 8.04
CA LYS A 325 24.46 -7.73 8.93
C LYS A 325 23.64 -9.01 8.78
N ASN A 326 22.61 -9.03 7.94
CA ASN A 326 21.68 -10.16 7.80
C ASN A 326 21.39 -10.44 6.32
N GLU A 327 21.96 -11.53 5.79
CA GLU A 327 21.89 -11.91 4.36
C GLU A 327 20.49 -11.82 3.76
N GLU A 328 19.49 -12.33 4.49
CA GLU A 328 18.07 -12.36 4.08
C GLU A 328 17.52 -10.96 3.78
N LEU A 329 18.00 -9.93 4.50
CA LEU A 329 17.55 -8.54 4.39
C LEU A 329 18.34 -7.73 3.34
N LYS A 330 19.32 -8.29 2.64
CA LYS A 330 20.09 -7.53 1.64
C LYS A 330 19.22 -6.87 0.57
N ASN A 331 18.14 -7.53 0.16
CA ASN A 331 17.22 -7.02 -0.86
C ASN A 331 16.48 -5.73 -0.47
N VAL A 332 16.31 -5.42 0.84
CA VAL A 332 15.68 -4.15 1.26
C VAL A 332 16.66 -2.97 1.27
N ILE A 333 17.98 -3.20 1.14
CA ILE A 333 18.99 -2.14 1.23
C ILE A 333 18.87 -1.13 0.08
N TYR A 334 18.58 -1.59 -1.15
CA TYR A 334 18.42 -0.70 -2.29
C TYR A 334 17.18 0.23 -2.15
N PRO A 335 15.94 -0.27 -1.95
CA PRO A 335 14.78 0.63 -1.80
C PRO A 335 14.93 1.57 -0.60
N LEU A 336 15.55 1.13 0.51
CA LEU A 336 15.87 2.02 1.64
C LEU A 336 16.84 3.16 1.23
N ASN A 337 17.90 2.85 0.50
CA ASN A 337 18.83 3.88 -0.02
C ASN A 337 18.15 4.81 -1.04
N PHE A 338 17.28 4.28 -1.89
CA PHE A 338 16.51 5.07 -2.86
C PHE A 338 15.57 6.07 -2.15
N ILE A 339 14.76 5.58 -1.21
CA ILE A 339 13.85 6.40 -0.40
C ILE A 339 14.61 7.47 0.39
N LYS A 340 15.72 7.10 1.04
CA LYS A 340 16.61 8.02 1.76
C LYS A 340 17.09 9.18 0.87
N LYS A 341 17.71 8.87 -0.28
CA LYS A 341 18.22 9.90 -1.22
C LYS A 341 17.12 10.86 -1.66
N TYR A 342 15.91 10.33 -1.88
CA TYR A 342 14.73 11.11 -2.25
C TYR A 342 14.29 12.07 -1.14
N ILE A 343 14.24 11.60 0.11
CA ILE A 343 13.93 12.42 1.30
C ILE A 343 14.95 13.55 1.49
N GLU A 344 16.25 13.24 1.33
CA GLU A 344 17.34 14.22 1.44
C GLU A 344 17.22 15.35 0.39
N ASP A 345 16.88 15.02 -0.87
CA ASP A 345 16.66 16.02 -1.92
C ASP A 345 15.38 16.84 -1.73
N ILE A 346 14.26 16.19 -1.36
CA ILE A 346 13.00 16.87 -1.01
C ILE A 346 13.26 17.93 0.06
N ARG A 347 13.98 17.58 1.13
CA ARG A 347 14.31 18.51 2.21
C ARG A 347 15.17 19.68 1.73
N LYS A 348 16.18 19.41 0.90
CA LYS A 348 17.04 20.45 0.31
C LYS A 348 16.23 21.44 -0.52
N LYS A 349 15.28 20.96 -1.32
CA LYS A 349 14.36 21.79 -2.10
C LYS A 349 13.38 22.56 -1.24
N TYR A 350 12.80 21.91 -0.22
CA TYR A 350 11.91 22.53 0.76
C TYR A 350 12.60 23.71 1.46
N ASN A 351 13.83 23.51 1.96
CA ASN A 351 14.63 24.57 2.57
C ASN A 351 14.85 25.75 1.60
N SER A 352 15.16 25.47 0.32
CA SER A 352 15.31 26.53 -0.70
C SER A 352 14.01 27.31 -0.93
N CYS A 353 12.86 26.62 -0.97
CA CYS A 353 11.55 27.25 -1.12
C CYS A 353 11.20 28.11 0.11
N ILE A 354 11.47 27.63 1.33
CA ILE A 354 11.30 28.39 2.57
C ILE A 354 12.17 29.66 2.60
N THR A 355 13.45 29.58 2.18
CA THR A 355 14.31 30.77 2.10
C THR A 355 13.75 31.81 1.12
N LYS A 356 13.27 31.38 -0.04
CA LYS A 356 12.66 32.28 -1.05
C LYS A 356 11.33 32.88 -0.56
N LEU A 357 10.48 32.07 0.07
CA LEU A 357 9.20 32.49 0.63
C LEU A 357 9.40 33.52 1.77
N ASN A 358 10.35 33.26 2.68
CA ASN A 358 10.74 34.22 3.72
C ASN A 358 11.35 35.50 3.14
N SER A 359 12.12 35.41 2.05
CA SER A 359 12.64 36.58 1.33
C SER A 359 11.51 37.42 0.73
N ALA A 360 10.51 36.79 0.09
CA ALA A 360 9.33 37.49 -0.44
C ALA A 360 8.50 38.16 0.68
N ASN A 361 8.37 37.52 1.84
CA ASN A 361 7.73 38.12 3.02
C ASN A 361 8.53 39.32 3.58
N ALA A 362 9.86 39.21 3.62
CA ALA A 362 10.74 40.30 4.03
C ALA A 362 10.69 41.48 3.04
N GLN A 363 10.59 41.21 1.72
CA GLN A 363 10.36 42.23 0.71
C GLN A 363 9.07 43.00 0.97
N LEU A 364 7.97 42.32 1.33
CA LEU A 364 6.70 42.98 1.68
C LEU A 364 6.86 43.95 2.86
N ILE A 365 7.62 43.59 3.89
CA ILE A 365 7.96 44.49 5.01
C ILE A 365 8.79 45.70 4.55
N VAL A 366 9.78 45.48 3.67
CA VAL A 366 10.61 46.57 3.10
C VAL A 366 9.76 47.52 2.24
N ILE A 367 8.82 47.00 1.45
CA ILE A 367 7.88 47.80 0.68
C ILE A 367 6.98 48.63 1.63
N GLU A 368 6.49 48.05 2.73
CA GLU A 368 5.71 48.78 3.76
C GLU A 368 6.52 49.91 4.43
N ILE A 369 7.80 49.70 4.72
CA ILE A 369 8.68 50.73 5.30
C ILE A 369 8.97 51.85 4.29
N ASN A 370 9.24 51.48 3.02
CA ASN A 370 9.52 52.45 1.97
C ASN A 370 8.28 53.27 1.59
N ALA A 371 7.09 52.65 1.59
CA ALA A 371 5.81 53.31 1.43
C ALA A 371 5.62 54.46 2.43
N LYS A 372 5.89 54.22 3.73
CA LYS A 372 5.77 55.22 4.79
C LYS A 372 6.77 56.38 4.69
N LYS A 373 7.84 56.23 3.90
CA LYS A 373 8.88 57.26 3.68
C LYS A 373 8.68 58.09 2.42
N MET A 374 7.75 57.72 1.53
CA MET A 374 7.52 58.43 0.28
C MET A 374 6.35 59.41 0.39
N ASN A 375 6.60 60.71 0.20
CA ASN A 375 5.53 61.68 0.00
C ASN A 375 4.70 61.34 -1.25
N TYR A 376 3.38 61.25 -1.07
CA TYR A 376 2.38 61.01 -2.10
C TYR A 376 2.36 62.15 -3.14
N SER A 377 2.84 61.92 -4.37
CA SER A 377 2.75 62.96 -5.42
C SER A 377 2.91 62.52 -6.89
N ASN A 378 3.34 61.30 -7.22
CA ASN A 378 3.63 60.94 -8.62
C ASN A 378 3.21 59.51 -8.99
N LYS A 379 2.39 59.39 -10.05
CA LYS A 379 1.88 58.15 -10.66
C LYS A 379 2.95 57.06 -10.81
N SER A 380 4.17 57.43 -11.22
CA SER A 380 5.29 56.50 -11.42
C SER A 380 5.70 55.78 -10.13
N LYS A 381 5.67 56.48 -8.98
CA LYS A 381 5.98 55.87 -7.67
C LYS A 381 4.88 54.91 -7.24
N SER A 382 3.61 55.27 -7.42
CA SER A 382 2.46 54.42 -7.12
C SER A 382 2.46 53.14 -7.98
N ILE A 383 2.69 53.26 -9.29
CA ILE A 383 2.86 52.10 -10.18
C ILE A 383 4.00 51.19 -9.69
N LYS A 384 5.17 51.76 -9.36
CA LYS A 384 6.29 50.96 -8.85
C LYS A 384 5.92 50.18 -7.58
N ARG A 385 5.24 50.81 -6.61
CA ARG A 385 4.78 50.12 -5.38
C ARG A 385 3.87 48.92 -5.70
N ILE A 386 2.96 49.08 -6.66
CA ILE A 386 2.05 48.02 -7.11
C ILE A 386 2.83 46.88 -7.78
N THR A 387 3.78 47.21 -8.67
CA THR A 387 4.69 46.25 -9.32
C THR A 387 5.57 45.51 -8.32
N ASP A 388 6.14 46.19 -7.33
CA ASP A 388 6.98 45.58 -6.29
C ASP A 388 6.16 44.59 -5.44
N LEU A 389 4.92 44.96 -5.06
CA LEU A 389 3.98 44.08 -4.35
C LEU A 389 3.56 42.86 -5.19
N ALA A 390 3.31 43.04 -6.50
CA ALA A 390 2.99 41.94 -7.41
C ALA A 390 4.16 40.97 -7.60
N ASN A 391 5.41 41.45 -7.60
CA ASN A 391 6.58 40.59 -7.63
C ASN A 391 6.74 39.77 -6.35
N ALA A 392 6.63 40.42 -5.18
CA ALA A 392 6.68 39.72 -3.88
C ALA A 392 5.55 38.68 -3.76
N TYR A 393 4.34 39.02 -4.22
CA TYR A 393 3.21 38.09 -4.27
C TYR A 393 3.49 36.87 -5.15
N ALA A 394 4.01 37.08 -6.35
CA ALA A 394 4.32 35.99 -7.26
C ALA A 394 5.40 35.06 -6.69
N ASP A 395 6.47 35.63 -6.15
CA ASP A 395 7.56 34.86 -5.54
C ASP A 395 7.09 34.05 -4.33
N PHE A 396 6.25 34.62 -3.47
CA PHE A 396 5.67 33.90 -2.35
C PHE A 396 4.80 32.72 -2.80
N ASN A 397 3.88 32.94 -3.75
CA ASN A 397 2.88 31.94 -4.11
C ASN A 397 3.45 30.71 -4.83
N ILE A 398 4.46 30.87 -5.69
CA ILE A 398 5.11 29.72 -6.35
C ILE A 398 5.83 28.87 -5.31
N ASN A 399 6.63 29.50 -4.44
CA ASN A 399 7.39 28.76 -3.44
C ASN A 399 6.46 28.11 -2.40
N TYR A 400 5.33 28.73 -2.09
CA TYR A 400 4.26 28.12 -1.29
C TYR A 400 3.67 26.87 -1.98
N LYS A 401 3.31 26.95 -3.26
CA LYS A 401 2.83 25.79 -4.02
C LYS A 401 3.87 24.66 -4.03
N ASN A 402 5.13 24.98 -4.33
CA ASN A 402 6.21 23.99 -4.35
C ASN A 402 6.41 23.32 -2.99
N ILE A 403 6.17 24.01 -1.85
CA ILE A 403 6.20 23.41 -0.52
C ILE A 403 5.08 22.38 -0.35
N ILE A 404 3.85 22.69 -0.73
CA ILE A 404 2.72 21.76 -0.66
C ILE A 404 2.97 20.52 -1.54
N ASP A 405 3.47 20.73 -2.76
CA ASP A 405 3.78 19.62 -3.67
C ASP A 405 4.91 18.72 -3.10
N LEU A 406 5.95 19.33 -2.48
CA LEU A 406 7.02 18.60 -1.79
C LEU A 406 6.52 17.82 -0.55
N GLU A 407 5.56 18.35 0.21
CA GLU A 407 4.97 17.66 1.37
C GLU A 407 4.21 16.39 0.96
N SER A 408 3.47 16.43 -0.15
CA SER A 408 2.80 15.23 -0.69
C SER A 408 3.82 14.16 -1.15
N VAL A 409 4.86 14.53 -1.90
CA VAL A 409 5.91 13.57 -2.30
C VAL A 409 6.70 13.06 -1.09
N TYR A 410 6.93 13.88 -0.06
CA TYR A 410 7.53 13.43 1.20
C TYR A 410 6.67 12.34 1.86
N ASN A 411 5.37 12.56 2.00
CA ASN A 411 4.44 11.61 2.63
C ASN A 411 4.39 10.29 1.84
N ASN A 412 4.40 10.33 0.51
CA ASN A 412 4.54 9.14 -0.33
C ASN A 412 5.83 8.34 -0.01
N LYS A 413 6.97 9.03 0.20
CA LYS A 413 8.25 8.39 0.55
C LYS A 413 8.28 7.84 1.97
N ILE A 414 7.62 8.49 2.94
CA ILE A 414 7.41 7.93 4.29
C ILE A 414 6.55 6.67 4.23
N GLN A 415 5.47 6.67 3.44
CA GLN A 415 4.65 5.46 3.28
C GLN A 415 5.41 4.33 2.59
N ALA A 416 6.24 4.62 1.59
CA ALA A 416 7.12 3.63 0.98
C ALA A 416 8.10 3.02 2.00
N PHE A 417 8.68 3.84 2.89
CA PHE A 417 9.52 3.33 3.99
C PHE A 417 8.74 2.41 4.94
N ASN A 418 7.51 2.78 5.33
CA ASN A 418 6.65 1.93 6.15
C ASN A 418 6.31 0.60 5.45
N ASN A 419 6.10 0.62 4.13
CA ASN A 419 5.89 -0.59 3.34
C ASN A 419 7.12 -1.52 3.35
N VAL A 420 8.35 -0.96 3.29
CA VAL A 420 9.58 -1.75 3.48
C VAL A 420 9.61 -2.39 4.87
N LEU A 421 9.27 -1.66 5.94
CA LEU A 421 9.22 -2.22 7.30
C LEU A 421 8.18 -3.35 7.43
N ASN A 422 6.99 -3.17 6.84
CA ASN A 422 5.93 -4.19 6.81
C ASN A 422 6.34 -5.45 6.03
N PHE A 423 7.25 -5.32 5.06
CA PHE A 423 7.74 -6.44 4.24
C PHE A 423 8.81 -7.29 4.95
N ILE A 424 9.63 -6.69 5.83
CA ILE A 424 10.69 -7.38 6.59
C ILE A 424 10.19 -8.66 7.33
N PRO A 425 9.06 -8.65 8.07
CA PRO A 425 8.48 -9.86 8.67
C PRO A 425 8.41 -11.07 7.73
N HIS A 426 7.95 -10.86 6.49
CA HIS A 426 7.73 -11.92 5.52
C HIS A 426 9.05 -12.54 5.02
N ILE A 427 10.09 -11.72 4.83
CA ILE A 427 11.44 -12.17 4.50
C ILE A 427 12.03 -13.01 5.65
N LEU A 428 11.87 -12.55 6.90
CA LEU A 428 12.50 -13.17 8.07
C LEU A 428 11.97 -14.56 8.41
N ILE A 429 10.76 -14.92 8.00
CA ILE A 429 10.09 -16.19 8.37
C ILE A 429 10.02 -17.21 7.24
N GLY A 430 10.36 -16.86 6.00
CA GLY A 430 10.05 -17.73 4.88
C GLY A 430 10.60 -17.29 3.53
N LYS A 431 10.43 -18.19 2.56
CA LYS A 431 10.71 -17.89 1.15
C LYS A 431 9.46 -17.26 0.56
N ILE A 432 9.61 -16.14 -0.13
CA ILE A 432 8.50 -15.47 -0.79
C ILE A 432 8.27 -16.12 -2.16
N ASP A 433 7.09 -16.69 -2.37
CA ASP A 433 6.59 -17.00 -3.70
C ASP A 433 5.94 -15.75 -4.29
N ILE A 434 6.69 -15.20 -5.22
CA ILE A 434 6.44 -14.00 -5.99
C ILE A 434 5.19 -14.16 -6.86
N CYS A 435 5.00 -15.33 -7.47
CA CYS A 435 3.90 -15.55 -8.44
C CYS A 435 2.53 -15.53 -7.77
N THR A 436 2.48 -15.88 -6.48
CA THR A 436 1.24 -15.96 -5.72
C THR A 436 1.15 -14.92 -4.60
N ASN A 437 2.18 -14.08 -4.40
CA ASN A 437 2.29 -13.09 -3.33
C ASN A 437 2.13 -13.69 -1.92
N HIS A 438 2.58 -14.94 -1.74
CA HIS A 438 2.56 -15.66 -0.48
C HIS A 438 3.96 -15.94 0.03
N VAL A 439 4.12 -16.03 1.35
CA VAL A 439 5.27 -16.74 1.89
C VAL A 439 5.00 -18.24 1.77
N VAL A 440 5.85 -19.00 1.08
CA VAL A 440 5.69 -20.46 0.88
C VAL A 440 6.47 -21.26 1.92
N SER A 441 6.24 -22.57 1.94
CA SER A 441 7.08 -23.49 2.70
C SER A 441 8.51 -23.45 2.18
N ASN A 442 9.48 -23.47 3.09
CA ASN A 442 10.89 -23.63 2.74
C ASN A 442 11.34 -25.05 3.09
N ASP A 443 11.59 -25.86 2.05
CA ASP A 443 12.10 -27.22 2.16
C ASP A 443 13.42 -27.31 2.95
N ASP A 444 14.17 -26.21 3.14
CA ASP A 444 15.35 -26.18 4.01
C ASP A 444 15.03 -26.61 5.46
N TYR A 445 13.89 -26.17 6.00
CA TYR A 445 13.52 -26.34 7.42
C TYR A 445 12.07 -26.78 7.68
N ASP A 446 11.24 -26.92 6.65
CA ASP A 446 9.88 -27.45 6.78
C ASP A 446 9.85 -28.98 6.56
N PHE A 447 9.30 -29.72 7.54
CA PHE A 447 9.07 -31.16 7.44
C PHE A 447 7.62 -31.47 7.01
N LYS A 448 7.41 -32.54 6.23
CA LYS A 448 6.12 -32.91 5.63
C LYS A 448 5.53 -34.16 6.29
N ILE A 449 5.03 -34.01 7.52
CA ILE A 449 4.46 -35.08 8.38
C ILE A 449 3.32 -35.91 7.75
N ILE A 450 2.65 -35.34 6.74
CA ILE A 450 1.60 -36.02 5.94
C ILE A 450 2.13 -37.30 5.27
N LYS A 451 3.43 -37.38 4.94
CA LYS A 451 4.03 -38.57 4.31
C LYS A 451 4.02 -39.80 5.24
N PRO A 452 4.62 -39.77 6.46
CA PRO A 452 4.50 -40.85 7.45
C PRO A 452 3.05 -41.31 7.70
N ILE A 453 2.11 -40.38 7.90
CA ILE A 453 0.70 -40.70 8.15
C ILE A 453 0.10 -41.45 6.95
N SER A 454 0.38 -41.02 5.72
CA SER A 454 -0.06 -41.74 4.51
C SER A 454 0.51 -43.15 4.38
N ILE A 455 1.73 -43.39 4.89
CA ILE A 455 2.35 -44.72 4.90
C ILE A 455 1.60 -45.67 5.85
N LEU A 456 1.30 -45.24 7.08
CA LEU A 456 0.52 -46.04 8.03
C LEU A 456 -0.84 -46.42 7.46
N ASN A 457 -1.62 -45.45 6.97
CA ASN A 457 -2.94 -45.70 6.40
C ASN A 457 -2.91 -46.67 5.21
N LYS A 458 -1.83 -46.67 4.41
CA LYS A 458 -1.62 -47.65 3.33
C LYS A 458 -1.28 -49.04 3.87
N LEU A 459 -0.49 -49.13 4.92
CA LEU A 459 -0.09 -50.40 5.54
C LEU A 459 -1.25 -51.05 6.31
N GLU A 460 -2.13 -50.28 6.95
CA GLU A 460 -3.38 -50.80 7.54
C GLU A 460 -4.26 -51.49 6.48
N ASN A 461 -4.36 -50.91 5.28
CA ASN A 461 -5.07 -51.52 4.15
C ASN A 461 -4.37 -52.79 3.61
N ILE A 462 -3.04 -52.84 3.62
CA ILE A 462 -2.27 -54.04 3.22
C ILE A 462 -2.43 -55.13 4.28
N PHE A 463 -2.37 -54.77 5.57
CA PHE A 463 -2.61 -55.66 6.70
C PHE A 463 -4.01 -56.27 6.64
N PHE A 464 -5.05 -55.45 6.45
CA PHE A 464 -6.42 -55.93 6.28
C PHE A 464 -6.56 -56.91 5.12
N LYS A 465 -5.91 -56.64 3.98
CA LYS A 465 -5.93 -57.55 2.82
C LYS A 465 -5.20 -58.87 3.05
N ALA A 466 -4.10 -58.85 3.80
CA ALA A 466 -3.34 -60.06 4.11
C ALA A 466 -4.08 -60.93 5.13
N PHE A 467 -4.50 -60.35 6.26
CA PHE A 467 -5.01 -61.11 7.41
C PHE A 467 -6.55 -61.14 7.52
N GLY A 468 -7.28 -60.28 6.82
CA GLY A 468 -8.75 -60.26 6.83
C GLY A 468 -9.41 -59.55 8.02
N PHE A 469 -8.64 -58.82 8.85
CA PHE A 469 -9.14 -58.01 9.96
C PHE A 469 -8.38 -56.70 10.10
N ASN A 470 -9.02 -55.70 10.71
CA ASN A 470 -8.41 -54.37 10.91
C ASN A 470 -7.28 -54.44 11.95
N PHE A 471 -6.19 -53.72 11.72
CA PHE A 471 -5.13 -53.57 12.72
C PHE A 471 -5.69 -52.96 14.01
N ASN A 472 -5.30 -53.51 15.16
CA ASN A 472 -5.65 -52.99 16.48
C ASN A 472 -4.51 -53.32 17.47
N GLU A 473 -4.09 -52.33 18.26
CA GLU A 473 -3.00 -52.48 19.23
C GLU A 473 -3.30 -53.52 20.33
N LYS A 474 -4.57 -53.88 20.53
CA LYS A 474 -4.97 -54.98 21.44
C LYS A 474 -4.42 -56.34 21.00
N TYR A 475 -4.29 -56.60 19.70
CA TYR A 475 -3.82 -57.88 19.16
C TYR A 475 -2.34 -58.15 19.42
N VAL A 476 -1.57 -57.16 19.92
CA VAL A 476 -0.19 -57.35 20.41
C VAL A 476 -0.12 -58.31 21.60
N LYS A 477 -1.20 -58.41 22.40
CA LYS A 477 -1.27 -59.28 23.59
C LYS A 477 -1.93 -60.64 23.34
N THR A 478 -2.75 -60.73 22.30
CA THR A 478 -3.49 -61.92 21.90
C THR A 478 -3.53 -61.96 20.36
N PRO A 479 -2.41 -62.31 19.70
CA PRO A 479 -2.40 -62.53 18.26
C PRO A 479 -3.24 -63.76 17.90
N LEU A 480 -3.61 -63.85 16.62
CA LEU A 480 -4.26 -65.04 16.07
C LEU A 480 -3.30 -66.24 16.09
N GLU A 481 -3.61 -67.23 16.91
CA GLU A 481 -2.89 -68.50 16.95
C GLU A 481 -3.59 -69.57 16.11
N ILE A 482 -2.80 -70.27 15.30
CA ILE A 482 -3.16 -71.51 14.61
C ILE A 482 -2.10 -72.60 14.88
N PRO A 483 -2.34 -73.88 14.51
CA PRO A 483 -1.37 -74.97 14.67
C PRO A 483 -0.14 -74.91 13.74
N ASN A 484 0.38 -73.72 13.44
CA ASN A 484 1.58 -73.49 12.64
C ASN A 484 2.37 -72.34 13.29
N SER A 485 3.48 -72.69 13.95
CA SER A 485 4.33 -71.75 14.69
C SER A 485 4.94 -70.67 13.79
N GLU A 486 5.29 -71.01 12.55
CA GLU A 486 5.91 -70.08 11.60
C GLU A 486 4.92 -69.03 11.10
N ILE A 487 3.67 -69.43 10.84
CA ILE A 487 2.60 -68.49 10.48
C ILE A 487 2.23 -67.60 11.67
N ASN A 488 2.14 -68.15 12.89
CA ASN A 488 1.90 -67.36 14.11
C ASN A 488 3.03 -66.34 14.35
N GLN A 489 4.28 -66.72 14.08
CA GLN A 489 5.43 -65.83 14.19
C GLN A 489 5.31 -64.66 13.21
N ILE A 490 4.97 -64.91 11.92
CA ILE A 490 4.76 -63.85 10.94
C ILE A 490 3.61 -62.91 11.36
N ILE A 491 2.48 -63.44 11.85
CA ILE A 491 1.36 -62.63 12.38
C ILE A 491 1.85 -61.73 13.52
N SER A 492 2.53 -62.31 14.51
CA SER A 492 3.02 -61.59 15.70
C SER A 492 4.05 -60.51 15.36
N GLU A 493 5.04 -60.83 14.52
CA GLU A 493 6.03 -59.88 14.02
C GLU A 493 5.39 -58.73 13.23
N THR A 494 4.37 -59.02 12.41
CA THR A 494 3.68 -57.98 11.63
C THR A 494 2.90 -57.04 12.55
N ILE A 495 2.14 -57.58 13.52
CA ILE A 495 1.39 -56.79 14.51
C ILE A 495 2.34 -55.93 15.36
N SER A 496 3.47 -56.50 15.79
CA SER A 496 4.51 -55.77 16.53
C SER A 496 5.10 -54.62 15.72
N ASN A 497 5.46 -54.85 14.45
CA ASN A 497 5.99 -53.81 13.57
C ASN A 497 4.96 -52.72 13.23
N MET A 498 3.69 -53.09 12.98
CA MET A 498 2.59 -52.13 12.81
C MET A 498 2.40 -51.25 14.05
N LYS A 499 2.47 -51.83 15.25
CA LYS A 499 2.38 -51.09 16.51
C LYS A 499 3.57 -50.16 16.72
N ASN A 500 4.79 -50.61 16.43
CA ASN A 500 5.99 -49.77 16.46
C ASN A 500 5.90 -48.59 15.48
N LEU A 501 5.32 -48.80 14.29
CA LEU A 501 5.07 -47.74 13.31
C LEU A 501 4.01 -46.73 13.81
N SER A 502 2.90 -47.20 14.36
CA SER A 502 1.86 -46.38 15.00
C SER A 502 2.45 -45.49 16.10
N ASP A 503 3.19 -46.07 17.03
CA ASP A 503 3.80 -45.35 18.15
C ASP A 503 4.88 -44.36 17.68
N LEU A 504 5.66 -44.71 16.65
CA LEU A 504 6.63 -43.80 16.03
C LEU A 504 5.95 -42.61 15.35
N ILE A 505 4.85 -42.80 14.62
CA ILE A 505 4.13 -41.70 13.96
C ILE A 505 3.47 -40.78 14.98
N LYS A 506 2.89 -41.32 16.07
CA LYS A 506 2.40 -40.50 17.20
C LYS A 506 3.52 -39.65 17.82
N LYS A 507 4.73 -40.21 18.00
CA LYS A 507 5.91 -39.47 18.45
C LYS A 507 6.28 -38.35 17.47
N MET A 508 6.37 -38.64 16.17
CA MET A 508 6.69 -37.68 15.12
C MET A 508 5.65 -36.54 15.04
N GLU A 509 4.36 -36.84 15.19
CA GLU A 509 3.32 -35.81 15.27
C GLU A 509 3.49 -34.90 16.48
N ASN A 510 3.79 -35.45 17.65
CA ASN A 510 3.98 -34.67 18.88
C ASN A 510 5.22 -33.77 18.78
N GLU A 511 6.34 -34.27 18.24
CA GLU A 511 7.54 -33.47 17.95
C GLU A 511 7.25 -32.35 16.93
N TYR A 512 6.46 -32.64 15.89
CA TYR A 512 6.04 -31.64 14.92
C TYR A 512 5.14 -30.54 15.52
N LYS A 513 4.21 -30.92 16.43
CA LYS A 513 3.29 -30.00 17.13
C LYS A 513 3.97 -29.11 18.18
N GLN A 514 5.15 -29.48 18.69
CA GLN A 514 5.90 -28.69 19.68
C GLN A 514 6.53 -27.42 19.11
N VAL A 515 6.71 -27.31 17.79
CA VAL A 515 7.34 -26.14 17.19
C VAL A 515 6.31 -25.06 16.88
N GLU A 516 6.60 -23.81 17.24
CA GLU A 516 5.70 -22.68 17.03
C GLU A 516 5.29 -22.55 15.55
N THR A 517 4.00 -22.30 15.31
CA THR A 517 3.45 -22.17 13.96
C THR A 517 3.99 -20.93 13.25
N ARG A 518 4.12 -20.98 11.92
CA ARG A 518 4.61 -19.82 11.14
C ARG A 518 3.75 -18.57 11.37
N HIS A 519 2.44 -18.74 11.49
CA HIS A 519 1.50 -17.63 11.73
C HIS A 519 1.75 -16.93 13.08
N ASN A 520 2.08 -17.67 14.14
CA ASN A 520 2.32 -17.09 15.47
C ASN A 520 3.63 -16.30 15.52
N ILE A 521 4.72 -16.84 14.95
CA ILE A 521 6.00 -16.14 14.88
C ILE A 521 5.93 -14.92 13.92
N GLU A 522 5.18 -15.02 12.82
CA GLU A 522 4.93 -13.92 11.89
C GLU A 522 4.21 -12.76 12.58
N ASN A 523 3.10 -13.04 13.27
CA ASN A 523 2.37 -12.03 14.05
C ASN A 523 3.23 -11.42 15.15
N THR A 524 4.05 -12.24 15.83
CA THR A 524 4.98 -11.76 16.86
C THR A 524 6.04 -10.82 16.28
N ILE A 525 6.58 -11.12 15.10
CA ILE A 525 7.54 -10.27 14.39
C ILE A 525 6.86 -9.00 13.85
N LYS A 526 5.66 -9.10 13.26
CA LYS A 526 4.86 -7.93 12.83
C LYS A 526 4.65 -6.96 13.99
N LYS A 527 4.20 -7.42 15.16
CA LYS A 527 4.02 -6.59 16.37
C LYS A 527 5.31 -5.91 16.87
N LEU A 528 6.47 -6.56 16.69
CA LEU A 528 7.76 -5.95 17.04
C LEU A 528 8.22 -4.87 16.03
N ILE A 529 7.77 -4.92 14.78
CA ILE A 529 8.26 -4.01 13.73
C ILE A 529 7.27 -2.87 13.44
N ILE A 530 5.97 -3.13 13.54
CA ILE A 530 4.90 -2.24 13.06
C ILE A 530 4.29 -1.40 14.20
N ASP A 531 3.97 -2.00 15.35
CA ASP A 531 3.26 -1.35 16.46
C ASP A 531 4.18 -0.47 17.35
N VAL A 532 5.31 -0.03 16.82
CA VAL A 532 6.46 0.46 17.59
C VAL A 532 6.84 1.88 17.21
N ASN A 533 7.07 2.72 18.23
CA ASN A 533 7.56 4.08 18.06
C ASN A 533 8.89 4.09 17.27
N LEU A 534 9.03 5.02 16.31
CA LEU A 534 10.22 5.18 15.45
C LEU A 534 11.56 5.12 16.21
N ASN A 535 11.61 5.64 17.45
CA ASN A 535 12.80 5.61 18.31
C ASN A 535 13.20 4.20 18.81
N GLN A 536 12.27 3.25 18.84
CA GLN A 536 12.46 1.88 19.34
C GLN A 536 12.68 0.85 18.21
N VAL A 537 12.39 1.21 16.95
CA VAL A 537 12.44 0.31 15.78
C VAL A 537 13.76 -0.44 15.66
N GLN A 538 14.91 0.20 15.93
CA GLN A 538 16.23 -0.46 15.85
C GLN A 538 16.35 -1.67 16.82
N ASN A 539 15.98 -1.48 18.08
CA ASN A 539 16.06 -2.51 19.11
C ASN A 539 15.05 -3.62 18.83
N LYS A 540 13.83 -3.25 18.43
CA LYS A 540 12.74 -4.19 18.19
C LYS A 540 12.88 -4.98 16.89
N LEU A 541 13.45 -4.38 15.84
CA LEU A 541 13.89 -5.10 14.64
C LEU A 541 15.00 -6.11 14.96
N THR A 542 15.94 -5.75 15.85
CA THR A 542 16.98 -6.69 16.32
C THR A 542 16.37 -7.85 17.11
N GLU A 543 15.40 -7.58 18.00
CA GLU A 543 14.62 -8.61 18.72
C GLU A 543 13.87 -9.54 17.74
N ALA A 544 13.21 -8.96 16.72
CA ALA A 544 12.48 -9.70 15.70
C ALA A 544 13.38 -10.64 14.88
N ILE A 545 14.55 -10.14 14.45
CA ILE A 545 15.55 -10.95 13.73
C ILE A 545 16.05 -12.10 14.61
N GLN A 546 16.27 -11.87 15.91
CA GLN A 546 16.70 -12.95 16.80
C GLN A 546 15.60 -14.00 17.01
N LYS A 547 14.34 -13.58 17.16
CA LYS A 547 13.20 -14.51 17.23
C LYS A 547 13.06 -15.35 15.96
N ALA A 548 13.17 -14.73 14.78
CA ALA A 548 13.17 -15.43 13.50
C ALA A 548 14.30 -16.47 13.39
N LYS A 549 15.53 -16.12 13.80
CA LYS A 549 16.68 -17.04 13.83
C LYS A 549 16.47 -18.20 14.80
N ASN A 550 15.99 -17.93 16.02
CA ASN A 550 15.72 -18.96 17.01
C ASN A 550 14.65 -19.96 16.52
N TRP A 551 13.57 -19.44 15.93
CA TRP A 551 12.50 -20.25 15.34
C TRP A 551 13.02 -21.12 14.17
N LYS A 552 13.78 -20.55 13.22
CA LYS A 552 14.42 -21.30 12.13
C LYS A 552 15.34 -22.40 12.65
N SER A 553 16.18 -22.12 13.65
CA SER A 553 17.06 -23.12 14.28
C SER A 553 16.28 -24.26 14.92
N SER A 554 15.20 -23.95 15.64
CA SER A 554 14.29 -24.97 16.22
C SER A 554 13.66 -25.84 15.13
N LYS A 555 13.16 -25.23 14.04
CA LYS A 555 12.63 -25.99 12.88
C LYS A 555 13.67 -26.91 12.25
N ILE A 556 14.91 -26.44 12.06
CA ILE A 556 16.00 -27.26 11.51
C ILE A 556 16.33 -28.44 12.42
N GLU A 557 16.36 -28.24 13.75
CA GLU A 557 16.62 -29.30 14.71
C GLU A 557 15.50 -30.35 14.72
N THR A 558 14.24 -29.93 14.81
CA THR A 558 13.08 -30.83 14.76
C THR A 558 13.01 -31.55 13.41
N LYS A 559 13.24 -30.86 12.28
CA LYS A 559 13.32 -31.50 10.96
C LYS A 559 14.39 -32.60 10.93
N LYS A 560 15.58 -32.40 11.49
CA LYS A 560 16.63 -33.45 11.54
C LYS A 560 16.19 -34.68 12.35
N LYS A 561 15.42 -34.51 13.43
CA LYS A 561 14.85 -35.62 14.21
C LYS A 561 13.81 -36.37 13.37
N LEU A 562 12.85 -35.64 12.79
CA LEU A 562 11.78 -36.19 11.96
C LEU A 562 12.29 -36.85 10.66
N ASP A 563 13.34 -36.32 10.03
CA ASP A 563 13.99 -36.93 8.85
C ASP A 563 14.71 -38.24 9.20
N ASN A 564 15.22 -38.38 10.43
CA ASN A 564 15.79 -39.64 10.91
C ASN A 564 14.70 -40.65 11.28
N ASP A 565 13.67 -40.26 12.04
CA ASP A 565 12.52 -41.11 12.33
C ASP A 565 11.81 -41.57 11.04
N ASN A 566 11.75 -40.72 10.01
CA ASN A 566 11.20 -41.08 8.71
C ASN A 566 12.00 -42.18 7.98
N LYS A 567 13.30 -42.36 8.24
CA LYS A 567 14.05 -43.51 7.72
C LYS A 567 13.56 -44.80 8.36
N THR A 568 13.38 -44.80 9.68
CA THR A 568 12.79 -45.92 10.42
C THR A 568 11.37 -46.24 9.95
N VAL A 569 10.56 -45.22 9.61
CA VAL A 569 9.23 -45.41 8.97
C VAL A 569 9.34 -46.17 7.64
N LEU A 570 10.29 -45.82 6.76
CA LEU A 570 10.48 -46.49 5.46
C LEU A 570 11.02 -47.93 5.61
N GLU A 571 11.87 -48.17 6.62
CA GLU A 571 12.34 -49.52 6.97
C GLU A 571 11.19 -50.40 7.50
N LEU A 572 10.34 -49.85 8.37
CA LEU A 572 9.15 -50.53 8.88
C LEU A 572 8.13 -50.78 7.75
N GLU A 573 7.92 -49.82 6.85
CA GLU A 573 7.05 -49.98 5.67
C GLU A 573 7.47 -51.18 4.81
N THR A 574 8.78 -51.32 4.58
CA THR A 574 9.33 -52.44 3.80
C THR A 574 9.12 -53.77 4.54
N LYS A 575 9.54 -53.86 5.81
CA LYS A 575 9.40 -55.07 6.64
C LYS A 575 7.95 -55.54 6.77
N ILE A 576 7.01 -54.62 6.98
CA ILE A 576 5.57 -54.95 7.11
C ILE A 576 5.01 -55.46 5.78
N LYS A 577 5.38 -54.88 4.64
CA LYS A 577 4.98 -55.38 3.31
C LYS A 577 5.51 -56.78 3.06
N ASP A 578 6.78 -57.02 3.35
CA ASP A 578 7.43 -58.32 3.15
C ASP A 578 6.78 -59.41 4.04
N LEU A 579 6.49 -59.09 5.32
CA LEU A 579 5.79 -60.00 6.22
C LEU A 579 4.34 -60.30 5.76
N CYS A 580 3.59 -59.29 5.33
CA CYS A 580 2.25 -59.46 4.75
C CYS A 580 2.27 -60.32 3.46
N GLY A 581 3.29 -60.15 2.61
CA GLY A 581 3.51 -60.99 1.43
C GLY A 581 3.81 -62.44 1.80
N ASN A 582 4.83 -62.65 2.65
CA ASN A 582 5.22 -63.96 3.16
C ASN A 582 4.05 -64.70 3.84
N PHE A 583 3.22 -63.99 4.61
CA PHE A 583 2.00 -64.55 5.17
C PHE A 583 1.03 -65.03 4.09
N THR A 584 0.73 -64.16 3.12
CA THR A 584 -0.24 -64.44 2.04
C THR A 584 0.22 -65.65 1.21
N ASP A 585 1.50 -65.69 0.83
CA ASP A 585 2.08 -66.77 0.05
C ASP A 585 2.09 -68.10 0.82
N LYS A 586 2.49 -68.10 2.09
CA LYS A 586 2.49 -69.31 2.92
C LYS A 586 1.08 -69.81 3.22
N LEU A 587 0.14 -68.91 3.50
CA LEU A 587 -1.24 -69.29 3.80
C LEU A 587 -1.91 -69.93 2.57
N ASN A 588 -1.80 -69.29 1.40
CA ASN A 588 -2.38 -69.76 0.15
C ASN A 588 -1.80 -71.11 -0.31
N ASN A 589 -0.53 -71.38 -0.03
CA ASN A 589 0.13 -72.64 -0.36
C ASN A 589 0.01 -73.73 0.73
N SER A 590 -0.87 -73.58 1.72
CA SER A 590 -0.95 -74.48 2.87
C SER A 590 -2.34 -75.07 3.16
N GLN A 591 -2.34 -76.26 3.76
CA GLN A 591 -3.53 -76.87 4.37
C GLN A 591 -4.15 -76.05 5.51
N PHE A 592 -3.45 -75.03 6.02
CA PHE A 592 -3.88 -74.24 7.18
C PHE A 592 -4.87 -73.13 6.83
N MET A 593 -5.10 -72.81 5.53
CA MET A 593 -6.02 -71.75 5.11
C MET A 593 -7.45 -71.91 5.68
N LYS A 594 -7.97 -73.14 5.77
CA LYS A 594 -9.28 -73.39 6.38
C LYS A 594 -9.25 -73.12 7.90
N ILE A 595 -8.25 -73.68 8.60
CA ILE A 595 -8.07 -73.54 10.05
C ILE A 595 -7.88 -72.06 10.43
N TYR A 596 -7.15 -71.30 9.60
CA TYR A 596 -6.98 -69.86 9.79
C TYR A 596 -8.30 -69.11 9.66
N LYS A 597 -9.09 -69.37 8.60
CA LYS A 597 -10.44 -68.76 8.45
C LYS A 597 -11.36 -69.10 9.62
N ASP A 598 -11.36 -70.34 10.08
CA ASP A 598 -12.18 -70.78 11.22
C ASP A 598 -11.75 -70.05 12.52
N SER A 599 -10.43 -69.89 12.75
CA SER A 599 -9.88 -69.12 13.88
C SER A 599 -10.18 -67.62 13.75
N LEU A 600 -10.11 -67.06 12.54
CA LEU A 600 -10.44 -65.67 12.22
C LEU A 600 -11.90 -65.36 12.58
N ILE A 601 -12.81 -66.24 12.12
CA ILE A 601 -14.25 -66.12 12.35
C ILE A 601 -14.54 -66.15 13.84
N LYS A 602 -13.98 -67.15 14.55
CA LYS A 602 -14.19 -67.36 15.99
C LYS A 602 -13.66 -66.21 16.86
N ASN A 603 -12.50 -65.64 16.51
CA ASN A 603 -11.80 -64.71 17.38
C ASN A 603 -11.95 -63.24 16.99
N HIS A 604 -12.15 -62.91 15.71
CA HIS A 604 -12.02 -61.54 15.18
C HIS A 604 -13.17 -61.08 14.27
N ILE A 605 -14.04 -61.97 13.74
CA ILE A 605 -15.27 -61.57 13.03
C ILE A 605 -16.50 -61.69 13.94
N ILE A 606 -16.63 -62.75 14.73
CA ILE A 606 -17.73 -62.91 15.70
C ILE A 606 -17.34 -62.24 17.02
N LEU A 607 -17.35 -60.90 17.04
CA LEU A 607 -17.45 -60.11 18.29
C LEU A 607 -17.98 -58.66 18.10
N GLU A 608 -18.58 -58.35 16.94
CA GLU A 608 -19.36 -57.11 16.72
C GLU A 608 -20.88 -57.35 16.55
N THR A 609 -21.39 -58.52 16.95
CA THR A 609 -22.83 -58.66 17.23
C THR A 609 -23.13 -58.13 18.63
N SER A 610 -23.74 -56.95 18.70
CA SER A 610 -24.26 -56.36 19.93
C SER A 610 -25.33 -57.25 20.57
N THR A 611 -24.97 -57.92 21.66
CA THR A 611 -25.90 -58.52 22.63
C THR A 611 -25.50 -57.97 24.00
N SER A 612 -26.37 -57.32 24.78
CA SER A 612 -27.85 -57.34 24.76
C SER A 612 -28.46 -56.12 25.49
N ILE A 613 -29.69 -55.77 25.09
CA ILE A 613 -30.81 -55.21 25.89
C ILE A 613 -30.48 -54.00 26.79
#